data_AF-A0A3B0VD73-F1
#
_entry.id   AF-A0A3B0VD73-F1
#
_cell.length_a   1.000
_cell.length_b   1.000
_cell.length_c   1.000
_cell.angle_alpha   90.00
_cell.angle_beta   90.00
_cell.angle_gamma   90.00
#
_symmetry.space_group_name_H-M   'P 1'
#
loop_
_entity.id
_entity.type
_entity.pdbx_description
1 polymer ?
#
loop_
_entity_poly.entity_id
_entity_poly.type
_entity_poly.pdbx_seq_one_letter_code
_entity_poly.pdbx_strand_id
1 'polypeptide(L)'
;MSFAGAKGLDGVCITDHDTMAVRQVFREGVQDNGLCVIFGLEYATDEGDFLLFGPFEEIRSGLSAAELLRYVEAAGGVAVAAHPCRRTRSTRENLIREHLCRIVESINGRNSHPENKQAASWCKRYNVSQVCGSDAHTLSELGMAVTRFHEPVHNRSDLIRLLKNGSFTAERNEAAAVTEP
;
A
#
# COMPACT_ATOMS: atom_id res chain seq x y z
N MET A 1 2.53 -16.91 -17.92
CA MET A 1 1.66 -16.13 -17.00
C MET A 1 2.34 -16.12 -15.64
N SER A 2 2.48 -14.97 -14.98
CA SER A 2 3.05 -14.88 -13.62
C SER A 2 2.07 -15.42 -12.57
N PHE A 3 2.55 -15.73 -11.37
CA PHE A 3 1.68 -16.14 -10.26
C PHE A 3 0.65 -15.05 -9.90
N ALA A 4 1.08 -13.78 -9.91
CA ALA A 4 0.19 -12.63 -9.75
C ALA A 4 -0.86 -12.55 -10.88
N GLY A 5 -0.45 -12.71 -12.13
CA GLY A 5 -1.36 -12.71 -13.28
C GLY A 5 -2.37 -13.87 -13.23
N ALA A 6 -1.98 -15.04 -12.72
CA ALA A 6 -2.90 -16.17 -12.50
C ALA A 6 -3.97 -15.88 -11.44
N LYS A 7 -3.72 -14.91 -10.54
CA LYS A 7 -4.69 -14.38 -9.56
C LYS A 7 -5.48 -13.17 -10.07
N GLY A 8 -5.37 -12.85 -11.36
CA GLY A 8 -6.06 -11.72 -11.99
C GLY A 8 -5.48 -10.36 -11.64
N LEU A 9 -4.22 -10.29 -11.20
CA LEU A 9 -3.56 -9.03 -10.88
C LEU A 9 -2.85 -8.47 -12.10
N ASP A 10 -3.14 -7.20 -12.43
CA ASP A 10 -2.45 -6.44 -13.48
C ASP A 10 -1.08 -5.90 -12.99
N GLY A 11 -0.91 -5.78 -11.68
CA GLY A 11 0.33 -5.34 -11.09
C GLY A 11 0.46 -5.66 -9.59
N VAL A 12 1.68 -5.50 -9.08
CA VAL A 12 2.04 -5.69 -7.67
C VAL A 12 2.95 -4.57 -7.20
N CYS A 13 2.79 -4.18 -5.94
CA CYS A 13 3.76 -3.35 -5.24
C CYS A 13 4.59 -4.25 -4.32
N ILE A 14 5.92 -4.13 -4.38
CA ILE A 14 6.84 -4.75 -3.43
C ILE A 14 7.26 -3.68 -2.44
N THR A 15 6.91 -3.86 -1.17
CA THR A 15 7.09 -2.87 -0.10
C THR A 15 7.78 -3.52 1.09
N ASP A 16 9.04 -3.91 0.92
CA ASP A 16 9.81 -4.52 2.00
C ASP A 16 10.05 -3.50 3.14
N HIS A 17 10.21 -4.01 4.36
CA HIS A 17 10.48 -3.19 5.54
C HIS A 17 11.83 -2.46 5.41
N ASP A 18 11.78 -1.13 5.46
CA ASP A 18 12.95 -0.24 5.50
C ASP A 18 14.00 -0.46 4.38
N THR A 19 13.63 -1.12 3.27
CA THR A 19 14.49 -1.27 2.10
C THR A 19 13.73 -1.36 0.77
N MET A 20 14.40 -0.98 -0.32
CA MET A 20 13.99 -1.28 -1.70
C MET A 20 15.03 -2.16 -2.41
N ALA A 21 15.79 -2.99 -1.68
CA ALA A 21 16.87 -3.82 -2.22
C ALA A 21 16.44 -4.75 -3.36
N VAL A 22 15.15 -5.09 -3.45
CA VAL A 22 14.54 -5.83 -4.57
C VAL A 22 14.92 -5.27 -5.94
N ARG A 23 15.20 -3.96 -6.05
CA ARG A 23 15.68 -3.29 -7.28
C ARG A 23 17.00 -3.85 -7.84
N GLN A 24 17.78 -4.55 -7.01
CA GLN A 24 19.03 -5.19 -7.43
C GLN A 24 18.76 -6.49 -8.21
N VAL A 25 17.57 -7.06 -8.04
CA VAL A 25 17.18 -8.37 -8.60
C VAL A 25 16.09 -8.22 -9.66
N PHE A 26 15.19 -7.24 -9.49
CA PHE A 26 14.05 -7.01 -10.38
C PHE A 26 14.08 -5.60 -10.97
N ARG A 27 13.52 -5.48 -12.17
CA ARG A 27 13.29 -4.20 -12.82
C ARG A 27 11.89 -3.70 -12.50
N GLU A 28 11.78 -2.43 -12.13
CA GLU A 28 10.48 -1.77 -11.98
C GLU A 28 9.82 -1.50 -13.34
N GLY A 29 8.48 -1.51 -13.37
CA GLY A 29 7.65 -1.21 -14.53
C GLY A 29 6.91 -2.44 -15.07
N VAL A 30 6.39 -2.31 -16.30
CA VAL A 30 5.73 -3.41 -17.00
C VAL A 30 6.75 -4.45 -17.45
N GLN A 31 6.58 -5.68 -16.98
CA GLN A 31 7.42 -6.82 -17.34
C GLN A 31 7.01 -7.41 -18.70
N ASP A 32 7.83 -8.30 -19.27
CA ASP A 32 7.55 -8.95 -20.57
C ASP A 32 6.23 -9.73 -20.60
N ASN A 33 5.74 -10.16 -19.43
CA ASN A 33 4.48 -10.88 -19.29
C ASN A 33 3.26 -9.96 -19.01
N GLY A 34 3.44 -8.64 -19.08
CA GLY A 34 2.40 -7.63 -18.87
C GLY A 34 2.17 -7.22 -17.41
N LEU A 35 2.73 -7.91 -16.42
CA LEU A 35 2.59 -7.54 -15.00
C LEU A 35 3.34 -6.23 -14.72
N CYS A 36 2.68 -5.24 -14.12
CA CYS A 36 3.36 -4.04 -13.62
C CYS A 36 3.94 -4.31 -12.22
N VAL A 37 5.26 -4.16 -12.06
CA VAL A 37 5.93 -4.26 -10.76
C VAL A 37 6.35 -2.88 -10.32
N ILE A 38 5.91 -2.45 -9.14
CA ILE A 38 6.30 -1.16 -8.53
C ILE A 38 7.02 -1.43 -7.22
N PHE A 39 8.10 -0.70 -6.98
CA PHE A 39 8.81 -0.73 -5.72
C PHE A 39 8.34 0.42 -4.84
N GLY A 40 8.04 0.08 -3.60
CA GLY A 40 7.83 1.02 -2.52
C GLY A 40 8.59 0.56 -1.29
N LEU A 41 8.35 1.24 -0.19
CA LEU A 41 9.01 1.01 1.08
C LEU A 41 7.95 0.92 2.17
N GLU A 42 7.95 -0.13 2.98
CA GLU A 42 7.20 -0.11 4.22
C GLU A 42 8.10 0.47 5.31
N TYR A 43 7.89 1.75 5.62
CA TYR A 43 8.70 2.48 6.60
C TYR A 43 8.07 2.35 7.98
N ALA A 44 8.85 1.85 8.94
CA ALA A 44 8.40 1.65 10.31
C ALA A 44 8.62 2.87 11.21
N THR A 45 7.60 3.25 11.98
CA THR A 45 7.71 4.26 13.06
C THR A 45 7.06 3.76 14.35
N ASP A 46 7.29 4.49 15.45
CA ASP A 46 6.59 4.26 16.72
C ASP A 46 5.09 4.65 16.66
N GLU A 47 4.69 5.40 15.62
CA GLU A 47 3.34 5.92 15.45
C GLU A 47 2.57 5.29 14.30
N GLY A 48 3.08 4.19 13.72
CA GLY A 48 2.46 3.45 12.61
C GLY A 48 3.47 2.99 11.57
N ASP A 49 2.99 2.17 10.64
CA ASP A 49 3.72 1.74 9.45
C ASP A 49 3.16 2.43 8.22
N PHE A 50 4.03 2.80 7.29
CA PHE A 50 3.66 3.58 6.12
C PHE A 50 4.23 2.98 4.84
N LEU A 51 3.36 2.70 3.87
CA LEU A 51 3.80 2.37 2.51
C LEU A 51 4.14 3.66 1.79
N LEU A 52 5.37 3.78 1.32
CA LEU A 52 5.89 4.97 0.66
C LEU A 52 6.18 4.67 -0.81
N PHE A 53 5.68 5.54 -1.69
CA PHE A 53 5.99 5.50 -3.11
C PHE A 53 6.53 6.86 -3.54
N GLY A 54 7.76 6.86 -4.07
CA GLY A 54 8.52 8.05 -4.43
C GLY A 54 10.01 7.75 -4.52
N PRO A 55 10.86 8.78 -4.66
CA PRO A 55 12.32 8.64 -4.69
C PRO A 55 12.90 8.49 -3.27
N PHE A 56 12.60 7.36 -2.62
CA PHE A 56 12.90 7.11 -1.21
C PHE A 56 13.91 5.99 -0.98
N GLU A 57 14.68 5.61 -2.00
CA GLU A 57 15.68 4.54 -1.92
C GLU A 57 16.73 4.77 -0.83
N GLU A 58 17.09 6.04 -0.60
CA GLU A 58 18.13 6.45 0.35
C GLU A 58 17.53 7.24 1.53
N ILE A 59 16.24 7.04 1.83
CA ILE A 59 15.61 7.73 2.96
C ILE A 59 16.28 7.29 4.26
N ARG A 60 16.61 8.26 5.13
CA ARG A 60 17.20 7.97 6.44
C ARG A 60 16.18 7.26 7.35
N SER A 61 16.66 6.33 8.16
CA SER A 61 15.87 5.73 9.23
C SER A 61 15.70 6.67 10.44
N GLY A 62 14.80 6.32 11.36
CA GLY A 62 14.59 7.01 12.64
C GLY A 62 13.76 8.31 12.58
N LEU A 63 13.15 8.64 11.44
CA LEU A 63 12.14 9.71 11.38
C LEU A 63 10.90 9.38 12.22
N SER A 64 10.36 10.38 12.93
CA SER A 64 9.01 10.29 13.47
C SER A 64 7.98 10.25 12.33
N ALA A 65 6.78 9.69 12.57
CA ALA A 65 5.76 9.63 11.53
C ALA A 65 5.40 11.01 10.95
N ALA A 66 5.33 12.06 11.78
CA ALA A 66 5.00 13.39 11.31
C ALA A 66 6.12 14.01 10.43
N GLU A 67 7.39 13.75 10.76
CA GLU A 67 8.52 14.17 9.91
C GLU A 67 8.54 13.38 8.61
N LEU A 68 8.32 12.07 8.67
CA LEU A 68 8.25 11.19 7.52
C LEU A 68 7.17 11.64 6.53
N LEU A 69 5.94 11.82 7.01
CA LEU A 69 4.81 12.20 6.15
C LEU A 69 5.03 13.57 5.49
N ARG A 70 5.60 14.54 6.21
CA ARG A 70 5.97 15.84 5.63
C ARG A 70 7.09 15.72 4.60
N TYR A 71 8.09 14.88 4.85
CA TYR A 71 9.17 14.62 3.91
C TYR A 71 8.64 14.00 2.61
N VAL A 72 7.75 13.01 2.73
CA VAL A 72 7.12 12.33 1.58
C VAL A 72 6.32 13.29 0.72
N GLU A 73 5.48 14.15 1.34
CA GLU A 73 4.71 15.16 0.62
C GLU A 73 5.63 16.17 -0.09
N ALA A 74 6.66 16.67 0.61
CA ALA A 74 7.62 17.63 0.06
C ALA A 74 8.44 17.08 -1.12
N ALA A 75 8.71 15.78 -1.12
CA ALA A 75 9.39 15.07 -2.20
C ALA A 75 8.45 14.70 -3.37
N GLY A 76 7.17 15.06 -3.29
CA GLY A 76 6.17 14.73 -4.32
C GLY A 76 5.74 13.26 -4.34
N GLY A 77 6.16 12.45 -3.37
CA GLY A 77 5.72 11.07 -3.20
C GLY A 77 4.34 10.96 -2.55
N VAL A 78 3.95 9.73 -2.19
CA VAL A 78 2.71 9.45 -1.47
C VAL A 78 2.96 8.45 -0.35
N ALA A 79 2.25 8.63 0.76
CA ALA A 79 2.24 7.71 1.89
C ALA A 79 0.84 7.11 2.07
N VAL A 80 0.81 5.84 2.44
CA VAL A 80 -0.40 5.11 2.85
C VAL A 80 -0.17 4.62 4.27
N ALA A 81 -1.10 4.87 5.19
CA ALA A 81 -1.07 4.23 6.51
C ALA A 81 -1.37 2.73 6.35
N ALA A 82 -0.34 1.90 6.56
CA ALA A 82 -0.42 0.45 6.45
C ALA A 82 -1.12 -0.11 7.68
N HIS A 83 -2.06 -1.04 7.47
CA HIS A 83 -2.79 -1.78 8.52
C HIS A 83 -3.07 -0.96 9.80
N PRO A 84 -3.65 0.26 9.71
CA PRO A 84 -3.51 1.29 10.73
C PRO A 84 -4.22 1.02 12.05
N CYS A 85 -5.08 0.01 12.10
CA CYS A 85 -5.77 -0.43 13.31
C CYS A 85 -5.31 -1.81 13.80
N ARG A 86 -4.20 -2.34 13.27
CA ARG A 86 -3.59 -3.59 13.74
C ARG A 86 -3.12 -3.43 15.17
N ARG A 87 -3.54 -4.33 16.06
CA ARG A 87 -3.30 -4.19 17.51
C ARG A 87 -1.83 -4.04 17.90
N THR A 88 -0.92 -4.65 17.14
CA THR A 88 0.52 -4.63 17.41
C THR A 88 1.25 -3.46 16.75
N ARG A 89 0.65 -2.81 15.74
CA ARG A 89 1.26 -1.78 14.87
C ARG A 89 0.26 -0.71 14.45
N SER A 90 -0.49 -0.17 15.40
CA SER A 90 -1.54 0.81 15.08
C SER A 90 -0.94 2.16 14.71
N THR A 91 -1.47 2.78 13.66
CA THR A 91 -1.20 4.19 13.36
C THR A 91 -1.80 5.08 14.44
N ARG A 92 -1.12 6.17 14.84
CA ARG A 92 -1.75 7.15 15.74
C ARG A 92 -2.84 7.91 14.99
N GLU A 93 -4.06 7.88 15.52
CA GLU A 93 -5.25 8.44 14.89
C GLU A 93 -5.12 9.94 14.56
N ASN A 94 -4.32 10.70 15.32
CA ASN A 94 -4.09 12.12 15.04
C ASN A 94 -3.40 12.36 13.68
N LEU A 95 -2.56 11.43 13.22
CA LEU A 95 -1.90 11.52 11.91
C LEU A 95 -2.90 11.50 10.75
N ILE A 96 -4.01 10.78 10.94
CA ILE A 96 -5.11 10.69 9.97
C ILE A 96 -6.07 11.86 10.15
N ARG A 97 -6.49 12.14 11.40
CA ARG A 97 -7.40 13.23 11.75
C ARG A 97 -6.89 14.60 11.30
N GLU A 98 -5.58 14.84 11.42
CA GLU A 98 -4.92 16.09 11.03
C GLU A 98 -4.44 16.06 9.56
N HIS A 99 -4.83 15.02 8.79
CA HIS A 99 -4.57 14.88 7.36
C HIS A 99 -3.08 14.90 6.99
N LEU A 100 -2.20 14.48 7.91
CA LEU A 100 -0.79 14.24 7.61
C LEU A 100 -0.62 13.01 6.73
N CYS A 101 -1.45 11.98 6.94
CA CYS A 101 -1.62 10.86 6.01
C CYS A 101 -3.08 10.81 5.55
N ARG A 102 -3.28 10.90 4.23
CA ARG A 102 -4.61 11.04 3.60
C ARG A 102 -5.13 9.76 2.96
N ILE A 103 -4.35 8.67 3.03
CA ILE A 103 -4.69 7.39 2.43
C ILE A 103 -4.48 6.31 3.49
N VAL A 104 -5.51 5.49 3.68
CA VAL A 104 -5.56 4.44 4.69
C VAL A 104 -5.79 3.10 4.01
N GLU A 105 -5.01 2.09 4.40
CA GLU A 105 -5.34 0.71 4.08
C GLU A 105 -6.55 0.26 4.93
N SER A 106 -7.75 0.33 4.36
CA SER A 106 -9.00 -0.01 5.06
C SER A 106 -9.29 -1.51 5.08
N ILE A 107 -8.70 -2.24 4.13
CA ILE A 107 -8.77 -3.69 4.04
C ILE A 107 -7.36 -4.24 3.83
N ASN A 108 -6.82 -4.86 4.87
CA ASN A 108 -5.58 -5.60 4.83
C ASN A 108 -5.87 -7.12 4.89
N GLY A 109 -5.16 -7.89 4.06
CA GLY A 109 -5.34 -9.35 3.95
C GLY A 109 -5.08 -10.13 5.23
N ARG A 110 -4.15 -9.66 6.07
CA ARG A 110 -3.75 -10.31 7.34
C ARG A 110 -4.44 -9.74 8.58
N ASN A 111 -5.18 -8.64 8.43
CA ASN A 111 -5.93 -8.06 9.54
C ASN A 111 -7.23 -8.83 9.81
N SER A 112 -7.60 -8.90 11.09
CA SER A 112 -8.89 -9.43 11.52
C SER A 112 -10.06 -8.54 11.06
N HIS A 113 -11.27 -9.10 11.07
CA HIS A 113 -12.47 -8.35 10.70
C HIS A 113 -12.69 -7.10 11.57
N PRO A 114 -12.54 -7.13 12.92
CA PRO A 114 -12.65 -5.92 13.74
C PRO A 114 -11.63 -4.84 13.40
N GLU A 115 -10.37 -5.21 13.13
CA GLU A 115 -9.30 -4.25 12.77
C GLU A 115 -9.62 -3.55 11.43
N ASN A 116 -10.02 -4.32 10.41
CA ASN A 116 -10.45 -3.75 9.12
C ASN A 116 -11.71 -2.88 9.26
N LYS A 117 -12.68 -3.29 10.11
CA LYS A 117 -13.88 -2.50 10.39
C LYS A 117 -13.54 -1.16 11.05
N GLN A 118 -12.55 -1.15 11.94
CA GLN A 118 -12.06 0.07 12.56
C GLN A 118 -11.36 0.98 11.54
N ALA A 119 -10.47 0.44 10.70
CA ALA A 119 -9.80 1.22 9.65
C ALA A 119 -10.79 1.82 8.64
N ALA A 120 -11.81 1.06 8.24
CA ALA A 120 -12.89 1.57 7.39
C ALA A 120 -13.71 2.69 8.06
N SER A 121 -13.83 2.68 9.40
CA SER A 121 -14.50 3.76 10.13
C SER A 121 -13.72 5.08 10.07
N TRP A 122 -12.38 5.03 10.04
CA TRP A 122 -11.54 6.21 9.89
C TRP A 122 -11.73 6.89 8.54
N CYS A 123 -11.86 6.11 7.46
CA CYS A 123 -12.11 6.64 6.13
C CYS A 123 -13.39 7.50 6.09
N LYS A 124 -14.46 7.01 6.73
CA LYS A 124 -15.73 7.76 6.85
C LYS A 124 -15.62 8.96 7.78
N ARG A 125 -14.93 8.80 8.92
CA ARG A 125 -14.85 9.82 9.97
C ARG A 125 -13.96 11.01 9.58
N TYR A 126 -12.86 10.74 8.88
CA TYR A 126 -11.83 11.72 8.56
C TYR A 126 -11.78 12.10 7.09
N ASN A 127 -12.67 11.54 6.26
CA ASN A 127 -12.74 11.84 4.82
C ASN A 127 -11.39 11.59 4.11
N VAL A 128 -10.76 10.45 4.41
CA VAL A 128 -9.50 10.00 3.80
C VAL A 128 -9.76 8.88 2.80
N SER A 129 -8.88 8.78 1.80
CA SER A 129 -9.01 7.76 0.76
C SER A 129 -8.72 6.36 1.31
N GLN A 130 -9.37 5.36 0.72
CA GLN A 130 -9.25 3.97 1.15
C GLN A 130 -8.60 3.10 0.09
N VAL A 131 -7.52 2.42 0.46
CA VAL A 131 -6.87 1.39 -0.37
C VAL A 131 -6.95 0.03 0.32
N CYS A 132 -6.56 -1.00 -0.42
CA CYS A 132 -6.43 -2.36 0.09
C CYS A 132 -5.12 -2.98 -0.36
N GLY A 133 -4.61 -3.88 0.48
CA GLY A 133 -3.42 -4.66 0.21
C GLY A 133 -3.50 -6.03 0.86
N SER A 134 -2.82 -7.00 0.27
CA SER A 134 -2.75 -8.34 0.84
C SER A 134 -1.80 -8.44 2.03
N ASP A 135 -0.77 -7.58 2.10
CA ASP A 135 0.34 -7.70 3.06
C ASP A 135 0.93 -9.13 3.04
N ALA A 136 1.13 -9.63 1.83
CA ALA A 136 1.39 -11.05 1.60
C ALA A 136 2.83 -11.40 1.96
N HIS A 137 2.99 -12.39 2.83
CA HIS A 137 4.28 -12.99 3.19
C HIS A 137 4.46 -14.38 2.53
N THR A 138 3.39 -14.89 1.92
CA THR A 138 3.33 -16.15 1.18
C THR A 138 2.59 -15.95 -0.15
N LEU A 139 2.82 -16.85 -1.11
CA LEU A 139 2.11 -16.82 -2.38
C LEU A 139 0.59 -17.03 -2.23
N SER A 140 0.15 -17.82 -1.24
CA SER A 140 -1.28 -18.03 -0.95
C SER A 140 -1.98 -16.75 -0.55
N GLU A 141 -1.30 -15.86 0.18
CA GLU A 141 -1.87 -14.58 0.65
C GLU A 141 -1.93 -13.52 -0.47
N LEU A 142 -1.13 -13.67 -1.54
CA LEU A 142 -1.05 -12.69 -2.60
C LEU A 142 -2.43 -12.41 -3.19
N GLY A 143 -2.78 -11.12 -3.25
CA GLY A 143 -4.00 -10.67 -3.92
C GLY A 143 -5.29 -10.95 -3.15
N MET A 144 -5.28 -11.33 -1.87
CA MET A 144 -6.51 -11.48 -1.06
C MET A 144 -7.32 -10.19 -0.88
N ALA A 145 -6.68 -9.03 -1.04
CA ALA A 145 -7.32 -7.72 -1.10
C ALA A 145 -6.56 -6.84 -2.10
N VAL A 146 -7.28 -6.05 -2.89
CA VAL A 146 -6.72 -5.34 -4.04
C VAL A 146 -7.27 -3.92 -4.13
N THR A 147 -6.45 -3.02 -4.66
CA THR A 147 -6.88 -1.68 -5.03
C THR A 147 -7.09 -1.66 -6.55
N ARG A 148 -8.32 -1.42 -7.00
CA ARG A 148 -8.66 -1.29 -8.42
C ARG A 148 -8.50 0.16 -8.84
N PHE A 149 -7.57 0.43 -9.76
CA PHE A 149 -7.42 1.74 -10.36
C PHE A 149 -8.35 1.90 -11.56
N HIS A 150 -8.89 3.11 -11.77
CA HIS A 150 -9.77 3.39 -12.91
C HIS A 150 -9.01 3.73 -14.20
N GLU A 151 -7.69 3.91 -14.08
CA GLU A 151 -6.75 4.10 -15.19
C GLU A 151 -5.62 3.06 -15.07
N PRO A 152 -4.98 2.67 -16.18
CA PRO A 152 -3.82 1.79 -16.14
C PRO A 152 -2.66 2.40 -15.36
N VAL A 153 -1.98 1.54 -14.58
CA VAL A 153 -0.74 1.88 -13.87
C VAL A 153 0.41 1.20 -14.61
N HIS A 154 1.32 1.96 -15.22
CA HIS A 154 2.46 1.38 -15.93
C HIS A 154 3.78 1.55 -15.17
N ASN A 155 3.84 2.51 -14.25
CA ASN A 155 5.04 2.86 -13.51
C ASN A 155 4.69 3.52 -12.16
N ARG A 156 5.72 3.78 -11.34
CA ARG A 156 5.59 4.40 -10.02
C ARG A 156 4.94 5.79 -10.06
N SER A 157 5.22 6.60 -11.09
CA SER A 157 4.64 7.94 -11.22
C SER A 157 3.14 7.91 -11.50
N ASP A 158 2.67 6.95 -12.31
CA ASP A 158 1.23 6.72 -12.52
C ASP A 158 0.55 6.36 -11.20
N LEU A 159 1.14 5.42 -10.44
CA LEU A 159 0.62 5.02 -9.13
C LEU A 159 0.51 6.22 -8.17
N ILE A 160 1.57 7.02 -8.05
CA ILE A 160 1.58 8.22 -7.17
C ILE A 160 0.48 9.19 -7.60
N ARG A 161 0.36 9.48 -8.90
CA ARG A 161 -0.67 10.37 -9.45
C ARG A 161 -2.08 9.86 -9.13
N LEU A 162 -2.33 8.57 -9.35
CA LEU A 162 -3.63 7.95 -9.14
C LEU A 162 -4.00 7.81 -7.66
N LEU A 163 -3.03 7.58 -6.79
CA LEU A 163 -3.24 7.62 -5.35
C LEU A 163 -3.59 9.03 -4.87
N LYS A 164 -2.92 10.06 -5.40
CA LYS A 164 -3.18 11.46 -5.05
C LYS A 164 -4.51 11.99 -5.56
N ASN A 165 -4.98 11.55 -6.73
CA ASN A 165 -6.24 12.03 -7.31
C ASN A 165 -7.47 11.24 -6.83
N GLY A 166 -7.29 10.14 -6.09
CA GLY A 166 -8.41 9.32 -5.60
C GLY A 166 -9.05 8.42 -6.67
N SER A 167 -8.40 8.18 -7.80
CA SER A 167 -8.95 7.44 -8.95
C SER A 167 -8.82 5.92 -8.80
N PHE A 168 -9.39 5.39 -7.72
CA PHE A 168 -9.35 3.98 -7.37
C PHE A 168 -10.52 3.55 -6.49
N THR A 169 -10.68 2.23 -6.32
CA THR A 169 -11.67 1.63 -5.42
C THR A 169 -11.03 0.48 -4.66
N ALA A 170 -11.31 0.43 -3.37
CA ALA A 170 -10.91 -0.61 -2.44
C ALA A 170 -11.86 -1.81 -2.53
N GLU A 171 -11.35 -3.00 -2.85
CA GLU A 171 -12.17 -4.22 -2.95
C GLU A 171 -11.45 -5.48 -2.43
N ARG A 172 -12.23 -6.46 -1.95
CA ARG A 172 -11.74 -7.84 -1.74
C ARG A 172 -11.63 -8.50 -3.11
N ASN A 173 -10.57 -9.26 -3.33
CA ASN A 173 -10.41 -9.95 -4.61
C ASN A 173 -11.16 -11.28 -4.61
N GLU A 174 -12.30 -11.33 -5.29
CA GLU A 174 -13.08 -12.55 -5.44
C GLU A 174 -12.33 -13.62 -6.27
N ALA A 175 -11.44 -13.21 -7.18
CA ALA A 175 -10.65 -14.14 -7.98
C ALA A 175 -9.60 -14.91 -7.15
N ALA A 176 -9.15 -14.34 -6.02
CA ALA A 176 -8.24 -15.02 -5.10
C ALA A 176 -8.92 -16.13 -4.27
N ALA A 177 -10.26 -16.13 -4.17
CA ALA A 177 -11.03 -17.13 -3.44
C ALA A 177 -11.28 -18.42 -4.23
N VAL A 178 -10.96 -18.45 -5.54
CA VAL A 178 -11.22 -19.59 -6.44
C VAL A 178 -10.01 -20.54 -6.51
N THR A 179 -8.90 -20.21 -5.85
CA THR A 179 -7.70 -21.06 -5.80
C THR A 179 -7.56 -21.79 -4.47
N GLU A 180 -8.53 -22.64 -4.13
CA GLU A 180 -8.28 -23.81 -3.27
C GLU A 180 -8.81 -25.07 -3.99
N PRO A 181 -7.98 -26.13 -4.16
CA PRO A 181 -8.46 -27.43 -4.63
C PRO A 181 -9.29 -28.17 -3.58
#